data_AF-A0A8J5R1Z4-F1
#
_entry.id   AF-A0A8J5R1Z4-F1
#
_cell.length_a   1.000
_cell.length_b   1.000
_cell.length_c   1.000
_cell.angle_alpha   90.00
_cell.angle_beta   90.00
_cell.angle_gamma   90.00
#
_symmetry.space_group_name_H-M   'P 1'
#
loop_
_entity.id
_entity.type
_entity.pdbx_description
1 polymer ?
#
loop_
_entity_poly.entity_id
_entity_poly.type
_entity_poly.pdbx_seq_one_letter_code
_entity_poly.pdbx_strand_id
1 'polypeptide(L)'
;MTNSKIATSTTPTSNGKCMIDKIGDSGGLFDLVVRPMFQQGHEGELCSWLKEFSLIRTTLGCQQPECQGKTLAWNTARVIDRYTWVCPTCSKKQSIREGSFFMGVKGDFRTCLQLILAWCQDIPSDIAANNFEIKEHVIKKVYERCSQVAEFYVNSHPEDFKLGGPGCVVLVDEFPSGYMTDTTPDVITTRKRNNNSQPILCIAEANHLPPRMWLHIIKALPELPKMKTINNNNIINNNINNISSNNNNSIINNNNTNNNNNNNTIINNNNNNINNNNIDPQQQKPGIIEEAIKQIVNQVLPGSYIVANSRARCCNYEALQDLKQYGVFSVEHLQKFDTPDTHQLLNNLATIWQTGLGICEEIQESTRGAAKQIITNHLWRQRYGSIPSVAFQNMLNHIVECYRFT
;
A
#
# COMPACT_ATOMS: atom_id res chain seq x y z
N MET A 1 -40.32 25.99 -56.95
CA MET A 1 -39.34 26.13 -55.85
C MET A 1 -40.11 26.38 -54.56
N THR A 2 -40.38 25.33 -53.80
CA THR A 2 -41.11 25.38 -52.53
C THR A 2 -40.43 24.42 -51.57
N ASN A 3 -39.63 24.97 -50.65
CA ASN A 3 -38.91 24.21 -49.63
C ASN A 3 -39.82 24.00 -48.41
N SER A 4 -40.20 22.74 -48.17
CA SER A 4 -40.84 22.27 -46.96
C SER A 4 -39.77 21.84 -45.95
N LYS A 5 -39.76 22.48 -44.78
CA LYS A 5 -38.94 22.11 -43.61
C LYS A 5 -39.66 21.00 -42.84
N ILE A 6 -39.08 19.81 -42.82
CA ILE A 6 -39.49 18.71 -41.95
C ILE A 6 -38.80 18.89 -40.59
N ALA A 7 -39.61 19.08 -39.55
CA ALA A 7 -39.15 19.06 -38.16
C ALA A 7 -38.99 17.59 -37.72
N THR A 8 -37.76 17.19 -37.38
CA THR A 8 -37.47 15.91 -36.75
C THR A 8 -37.57 16.07 -35.24
N SER A 9 -38.65 15.55 -34.65
CA SER A 9 -38.76 15.34 -33.21
C SER A 9 -37.93 14.12 -32.82
N THR A 10 -36.77 14.33 -32.20
CA THR A 10 -36.00 13.28 -31.56
C THR A 10 -36.56 13.03 -30.16
N THR A 11 -37.36 11.97 -30.02
CA THR A 11 -37.65 11.35 -28.73
C THR A 11 -36.39 10.61 -28.23
N PRO A 12 -36.01 10.74 -26.95
CA PRO A 12 -34.87 10.01 -26.41
C PRO A 12 -35.23 8.53 -26.27
N THR A 13 -34.52 7.67 -27.00
CA THR A 13 -34.64 6.21 -26.94
C THR A 13 -34.09 5.67 -25.61
N SER A 14 -34.85 4.78 -25.00
CA SER A 14 -34.65 4.16 -23.67
C SER A 14 -33.52 3.11 -23.62
N ASN A 15 -32.34 3.43 -24.13
CA ASN A 15 -31.19 2.50 -24.21
C ASN A 15 -30.40 2.35 -22.89
N GLY A 16 -30.76 3.07 -21.81
CA GLY A 16 -30.05 3.00 -20.51
C GLY A 16 -30.29 1.72 -19.70
N LYS A 17 -31.30 0.91 -20.03
CA LYS A 17 -31.71 -0.24 -19.22
C LYS A 17 -30.83 -1.50 -19.37
N CYS A 18 -29.75 -1.48 -20.17
CA CYS A 18 -29.11 -2.71 -20.68
C CYS A 18 -27.67 -2.99 -20.18
N MET A 19 -27.04 -2.12 -19.40
CA MET A 19 -25.68 -2.39 -18.87
C MET A 19 -25.64 -2.94 -17.44
N ILE A 20 -26.67 -2.66 -16.63
CA ILE A 20 -26.76 -3.12 -15.23
C ILE A 20 -26.78 -4.66 -15.14
N ASP A 21 -27.28 -5.35 -16.17
CA ASP A 21 -27.31 -6.82 -16.24
C ASP A 21 -25.99 -7.44 -16.73
N LYS A 22 -25.01 -6.64 -17.16
CA LYS A 22 -23.78 -7.15 -17.78
C LYS A 22 -22.67 -7.52 -16.78
N ILE A 23 -22.72 -6.98 -15.57
CA ILE A 23 -21.69 -7.28 -14.56
C ILE A 23 -22.11 -8.54 -13.80
N GLY A 24 -21.24 -9.54 -13.79
CA GLY A 24 -21.41 -10.83 -13.12
C GLY A 24 -20.07 -11.40 -12.69
N ASP A 25 -20.07 -12.33 -11.76
CA ASP A 25 -18.86 -12.97 -11.23
C ASP A 25 -18.50 -14.28 -11.97
N SER A 26 -18.98 -14.45 -13.21
CA SER A 26 -18.68 -15.62 -14.04
C SER A 26 -19.22 -16.93 -13.46
N GLY A 27 -20.49 -16.90 -13.00
CA GLY A 27 -21.16 -18.06 -12.42
C GLY A 27 -20.78 -18.34 -10.96
N GLY A 28 -20.31 -17.32 -10.24
CA GLY A 28 -20.04 -17.41 -8.81
C GLY A 28 -21.30 -17.17 -7.96
N LEU A 29 -21.08 -16.81 -6.69
CA LEU A 29 -22.17 -16.53 -5.74
C LEU A 29 -23.10 -15.42 -6.26
N PHE A 30 -22.55 -14.35 -6.84
CA PHE A 30 -23.36 -13.23 -7.30
C PHE A 30 -24.30 -13.67 -8.40
N ASP A 31 -23.80 -14.35 -9.43
CA ASP A 31 -24.62 -14.77 -10.57
C ASP A 31 -25.65 -15.83 -10.20
N LEU A 32 -25.29 -16.80 -9.35
CA LEU A 32 -26.13 -17.94 -9.03
C LEU A 32 -27.14 -17.68 -7.90
N VAL A 33 -26.81 -16.83 -6.93
CA VAL A 33 -27.61 -16.63 -5.71
C VAL A 33 -28.16 -15.22 -5.62
N VAL A 34 -27.32 -14.19 -5.78
CA VAL A 34 -27.72 -12.80 -5.50
C VAL A 34 -28.53 -12.20 -6.66
N ARG A 35 -28.08 -12.39 -7.90
CA ARG A 35 -28.68 -11.83 -9.11
C ARG A 35 -30.15 -12.24 -9.28
N PRO A 36 -30.57 -13.50 -9.07
CA PRO A 36 -31.98 -13.88 -9.12
C PRO A 36 -32.88 -13.05 -8.18
N MET A 37 -32.38 -12.64 -7.01
CA MET A 37 -33.13 -11.86 -6.02
C MET A 37 -33.28 -10.37 -6.39
N PHE A 38 -32.69 -9.92 -7.50
CA PHE A 38 -32.83 -8.54 -7.99
C PHE A 38 -34.10 -8.30 -8.82
N GLN A 39 -34.89 -9.35 -9.04
CA GLN A 39 -36.19 -9.25 -9.72
C GLN A 39 -37.19 -8.44 -8.88
N GLN A 40 -38.07 -7.71 -9.55
CA GLN A 40 -39.09 -6.90 -8.87
C GLN A 40 -40.01 -7.79 -8.04
N GLY A 41 -40.26 -7.43 -6.77
CA GLY A 41 -41.05 -8.22 -5.83
C GLY A 41 -40.23 -9.17 -4.95
N HIS A 42 -38.94 -9.38 -5.24
CA HIS A 42 -38.04 -10.24 -4.46
C HIS A 42 -37.23 -9.45 -3.41
N GLU A 43 -37.59 -8.21 -3.11
CA GLU A 43 -36.86 -7.38 -2.14
C GLU A 43 -36.86 -7.99 -0.72
N GLY A 44 -37.92 -8.72 -0.37
CA GLY A 44 -38.00 -9.47 0.90
C GLY A 44 -37.05 -10.66 0.97
N GLU A 45 -36.86 -11.37 -0.16
CA GLU A 45 -35.94 -12.49 -0.28
C GLU A 45 -34.50 -12.00 -0.13
N LEU A 46 -34.14 -10.92 -0.84
CA LEU A 46 -32.81 -10.29 -0.72
C LEU A 46 -32.52 -9.87 0.73
N CYS A 47 -33.49 -9.24 1.42
CA CYS A 47 -33.32 -8.85 2.82
C CYS A 47 -33.17 -10.06 3.75
N SER A 48 -33.85 -11.17 3.47
CA SER A 48 -33.75 -12.39 4.27
C SER A 48 -32.38 -13.03 4.07
N TRP A 49 -31.91 -13.11 2.83
CA TRP A 49 -30.56 -13.58 2.51
C TRP A 49 -29.49 -12.72 3.18
N LEU A 50 -29.60 -11.38 3.15
CA LEU A 50 -28.66 -10.48 3.84
C LEU A 50 -28.61 -10.72 5.36
N LYS A 51 -29.71 -11.13 5.99
CA LYS A 51 -29.75 -11.51 7.41
C LYS A 51 -29.06 -12.84 7.65
N GLU A 52 -29.38 -13.85 6.84
CA GLU A 52 -28.78 -15.18 6.94
C GLU A 52 -27.26 -15.13 6.73
N PHE A 53 -26.81 -14.29 5.79
CA PHE A 53 -25.41 -14.02 5.55
C PHE A 53 -24.76 -13.10 6.59
N SER A 54 -25.50 -12.64 7.60
CA SER A 54 -25.02 -11.72 8.64
C SER A 54 -24.47 -10.39 8.11
N LEU A 55 -24.92 -9.94 6.94
CA LEU A 55 -24.57 -8.64 6.36
C LEU A 55 -25.44 -7.50 6.95
N ILE A 56 -26.60 -7.84 7.51
CA ILE A 56 -27.44 -6.96 8.33
C ILE A 56 -27.91 -7.73 9.57
N ARG A 57 -28.33 -6.99 10.62
CA ARG A 57 -28.75 -7.61 11.89
C ARG A 57 -29.98 -8.51 11.68
N THR A 58 -29.95 -9.69 12.30
CA THR A 58 -31.10 -10.60 12.41
C THR A 58 -32.09 -10.14 13.47
N THR A 59 -31.59 -9.53 14.56
CA THR A 59 -32.35 -8.99 15.67
C THR A 59 -31.78 -7.65 16.13
N LEU A 60 -32.63 -6.73 16.58
CA LEU A 60 -32.22 -5.46 17.15
C LEU A 60 -33.10 -5.14 18.37
N GLY A 61 -32.48 -4.76 19.49
CA GLY A 61 -33.18 -4.32 20.70
C GLY A 61 -33.48 -2.82 20.68
N CYS A 62 -34.64 -2.44 21.22
CA CYS A 62 -35.00 -1.02 21.34
C CYS A 62 -34.09 -0.30 22.34
N GLN A 63 -33.46 0.80 21.89
CA GLN A 63 -32.56 1.62 22.70
C GLN A 63 -33.27 2.60 23.65
N GLN A 64 -34.58 2.46 23.85
CA GLN A 64 -35.33 3.32 24.76
C GLN A 64 -35.43 2.68 26.15
N PRO A 65 -35.12 3.40 27.25
CA PRO A 65 -35.11 2.85 28.60
C PRO A 65 -36.44 2.17 28.98
N GLU A 66 -37.56 2.78 28.62
CA GLU A 66 -38.92 2.28 28.88
C GLU A 66 -39.25 0.98 28.14
N CYS A 67 -38.48 0.65 27.09
CA CYS A 67 -38.66 -0.57 26.32
C CYS A 67 -37.82 -1.74 26.82
N GLN A 68 -36.92 -1.54 27.80
CA GLN A 68 -36.09 -2.60 28.40
C GLN A 68 -35.39 -3.51 27.37
N GLY A 69 -34.93 -2.93 26.24
CA GLY A 69 -34.26 -3.70 25.19
C GLY A 69 -35.16 -4.65 24.38
N LYS A 70 -36.49 -4.54 24.47
CA LYS A 70 -37.43 -5.36 23.67
C LYS A 70 -37.03 -5.40 22.19
N THR A 71 -37.08 -6.60 21.62
CA THR A 71 -36.75 -6.85 20.22
C THR A 71 -37.69 -6.07 19.30
N LEU A 72 -37.11 -5.39 18.32
CA LEU A 72 -37.85 -4.64 17.31
C LEU A 72 -38.49 -5.59 16.30
N ALA A 73 -39.70 -5.25 15.86
CA ALA A 73 -40.39 -5.95 14.79
C ALA A 73 -39.92 -5.44 13.42
N TRP A 74 -39.83 -6.34 12.45
CA TRP A 74 -39.47 -6.01 11.07
C TRP A 74 -40.73 -5.68 10.27
N ASN A 75 -40.89 -4.42 9.86
CA ASN A 75 -42.09 -3.96 9.17
C ASN A 75 -41.75 -3.42 7.79
N THR A 76 -42.67 -3.60 6.84
CA THR A 76 -42.59 -2.94 5.54
C THR A 76 -42.74 -1.43 5.70
N ALA A 77 -42.02 -0.66 4.88
CA ALA A 77 -42.01 0.79 4.92
C ALA A 77 -41.73 1.39 3.54
N ARG A 78 -42.19 2.62 3.32
CA ARG A 78 -41.90 3.39 2.09
C ARG A 78 -40.50 4.04 2.15
N VAL A 79 -39.49 3.23 2.43
CA VAL A 79 -38.07 3.61 2.45
C VAL A 79 -37.33 2.88 1.33
N ILE A 80 -36.07 3.25 1.09
CA ILE A 80 -35.24 2.74 0.00
C ILE A 80 -35.22 1.19 0.00
N ASP A 81 -34.97 0.57 1.15
CA ASP A 81 -34.90 -0.90 1.27
C ASP A 81 -36.24 -1.57 1.56
N ARG A 82 -37.36 -0.86 1.46
CA ARG A 82 -38.72 -1.35 1.73
C ARG A 82 -39.01 -1.85 3.15
N TYR A 83 -38.03 -1.85 4.05
CA TYR A 83 -38.19 -2.36 5.42
C TYR A 83 -37.54 -1.46 6.48
N THR A 84 -38.08 -1.50 7.69
CA THR A 84 -37.59 -0.77 8.87
C THR A 84 -37.83 -1.59 10.14
N TRP A 85 -36.98 -1.43 11.14
CA TRP A 85 -37.23 -1.93 12.49
C TRP A 85 -38.22 -1.01 13.21
N VAL A 86 -39.20 -1.57 13.92
CA VAL A 86 -40.21 -0.80 14.70
C VAL A 86 -40.37 -1.41 16.08
N CYS A 87 -40.26 -0.59 17.12
CA CYS A 87 -40.50 -1.05 18.48
C CYS A 87 -41.99 -1.30 18.72
N PRO A 88 -42.42 -2.49 19.17
CA PRO A 88 -43.83 -2.76 19.45
C PRO A 88 -44.36 -1.98 20.67
N THR A 89 -43.48 -1.42 21.52
CA THR A 89 -43.87 -0.69 22.74
C THR A 89 -43.92 0.82 22.51
N CYS A 90 -42.83 1.44 22.02
CA CYS A 90 -42.77 2.89 21.83
C CYS A 90 -42.99 3.35 20.38
N SER A 91 -43.21 2.43 19.43
CA SER A 91 -43.37 2.72 17.99
C SER A 91 -42.17 3.41 17.31
N LYS A 92 -41.04 3.57 18.00
CA LYS A 92 -39.82 4.16 17.44
C LYS A 92 -39.27 3.29 16.32
N LYS A 93 -38.88 3.94 15.23
CA LYS A 93 -38.34 3.29 14.03
C LYS A 93 -36.82 3.35 14.00
N GLN A 94 -36.19 2.30 13.48
CA GLN A 94 -34.75 2.24 13.24
C GLN A 94 -34.45 1.67 11.85
N SER A 95 -33.32 2.08 11.28
CA SER A 95 -32.87 1.59 9.98
C SER A 95 -32.47 0.12 10.10
N ILE A 96 -32.81 -0.69 9.11
CA ILE A 96 -32.32 -2.08 9.04
C ILE A 96 -30.83 -2.17 8.74
N ARG A 97 -30.23 -1.06 8.31
CA ARG A 97 -28.79 -0.94 8.07
C ARG A 97 -27.99 -0.60 9.33
N GLU A 98 -28.65 -0.40 10.48
CA GLU A 98 -28.00 0.05 11.70
C GLU A 98 -26.80 -0.84 12.08
N GLY A 99 -25.62 -0.22 12.22
CA GLY A 99 -24.36 -0.90 12.54
C GLY A 99 -23.79 -1.79 11.42
N SER A 100 -24.39 -1.84 10.23
CA SER A 100 -23.91 -2.66 9.11
C SER A 100 -23.01 -1.90 8.14
N PHE A 101 -22.36 -2.63 7.24
CA PHE A 101 -21.63 -2.08 6.09
C PHE A 101 -22.45 -1.12 5.23
N PHE A 102 -23.79 -1.22 5.22
CA PHE A 102 -24.64 -0.39 4.37
C PHE A 102 -25.07 0.94 5.01
N MET A 103 -24.79 1.15 6.30
CA MET A 103 -25.29 2.29 7.07
C MET A 103 -24.85 3.64 6.48
N GLY A 104 -25.77 4.48 6.00
CA GLY A 104 -25.42 5.79 5.43
C GLY A 104 -24.91 5.76 3.97
N VAL A 105 -24.90 4.60 3.31
CA VAL A 105 -24.75 4.52 1.85
C VAL A 105 -26.07 4.94 1.19
N LYS A 106 -26.01 5.77 0.15
CA LYS A 106 -27.18 6.14 -0.66
C LYS A 106 -27.44 5.06 -1.71
N GLY A 107 -28.71 4.72 -1.96
CA GLY A 107 -29.10 3.63 -2.87
C GLY A 107 -29.51 2.38 -2.11
N ASP A 108 -30.24 1.47 -2.76
CA ASP A 108 -30.77 0.23 -2.19
C ASP A 108 -29.70 -0.87 -2.06
N PHE A 109 -30.05 -2.00 -1.43
CA PHE A 109 -29.13 -3.12 -1.29
C PHE A 109 -28.68 -3.71 -2.63
N ARG A 110 -29.57 -3.78 -3.62
CA ARG A 110 -29.23 -4.21 -4.99
C ARG A 110 -28.05 -3.41 -5.52
N THR A 111 -28.18 -2.09 -5.48
CA THR A 111 -27.15 -1.15 -5.91
C THR A 111 -25.85 -1.36 -5.13
N CYS A 112 -25.93 -1.47 -3.80
CA CYS A 112 -24.74 -1.66 -2.97
C CYS A 112 -23.98 -2.95 -3.33
N LEU A 113 -24.69 -4.06 -3.53
CA LEU A 113 -24.08 -5.36 -3.87
C LEU A 113 -23.43 -5.33 -5.27
N GLN A 114 -24.05 -4.66 -6.25
CA GLN A 114 -23.46 -4.45 -7.57
C GLN A 114 -22.17 -3.62 -7.50
N LEU A 115 -22.14 -2.59 -6.67
CA LEU A 115 -20.94 -1.77 -6.47
C LEU A 115 -19.84 -2.51 -5.71
N ILE A 116 -20.18 -3.40 -4.77
CA ILE A 116 -19.20 -4.30 -4.14
C ILE A 116 -18.57 -5.22 -5.20
N LEU A 117 -19.38 -5.83 -6.07
CA LEU A 117 -18.89 -6.66 -7.17
C LEU A 117 -17.97 -5.87 -8.13
N ALA A 118 -18.38 -4.66 -8.52
CA ALA A 118 -17.58 -3.79 -9.38
C ALA A 118 -16.21 -3.45 -8.76
N TRP A 119 -16.17 -3.20 -7.44
CA TRP A 119 -14.91 -2.99 -6.72
C TRP A 119 -14.01 -4.24 -6.72
N CYS A 120 -14.62 -5.43 -6.57
CA CYS A 120 -13.90 -6.71 -6.60
C CYS A 120 -13.28 -6.99 -7.97
N GLN A 121 -13.91 -6.51 -9.04
CA GLN A 121 -13.44 -6.60 -10.42
C GLN A 121 -12.52 -5.44 -10.84
N ASP A 122 -12.12 -4.61 -9.89
CA ASP A 122 -11.28 -3.43 -10.10
C ASP A 122 -11.82 -2.46 -11.17
N ILE A 123 -13.14 -2.33 -11.26
CA ILE A 123 -13.78 -1.36 -12.18
C ILE A 123 -13.61 0.05 -11.60
N PRO A 124 -12.98 1.00 -12.31
CA PRO A 124 -12.84 2.39 -11.85
C PRO A 124 -14.19 3.05 -11.53
N SER A 125 -14.21 3.97 -10.55
CA SER A 125 -15.46 4.54 -10.04
C SER A 125 -16.21 5.40 -11.08
N ASP A 126 -15.49 6.05 -11.98
CA ASP A 126 -16.04 6.83 -13.10
C ASP A 126 -16.67 5.93 -14.17
N ILE A 127 -16.03 4.81 -14.50
CA ILE A 127 -16.58 3.79 -15.39
C ILE A 127 -17.84 3.16 -14.77
N ALA A 128 -17.79 2.81 -13.48
CA ALA A 128 -18.94 2.31 -12.75
C ALA A 128 -20.08 3.34 -12.70
N ALA A 129 -19.78 4.64 -12.51
CA ALA A 129 -20.78 5.70 -12.50
C ALA A 129 -21.57 5.77 -13.81
N ASN A 130 -20.85 5.67 -14.92
CA ASN A 130 -21.46 5.64 -16.25
C ASN A 130 -22.26 4.36 -16.50
N ASN A 131 -21.73 3.20 -16.09
CA ASN A 131 -22.38 1.90 -16.34
C ASN A 131 -23.66 1.68 -15.52
N PHE A 132 -23.70 2.20 -14.28
CA PHE A 132 -24.84 2.03 -13.37
C PHE A 132 -25.78 3.23 -13.34
N GLU A 133 -25.45 4.33 -14.02
CA GLU A 133 -26.18 5.61 -13.95
C GLU A 133 -26.29 6.15 -12.50
N ILE A 134 -25.26 5.89 -11.68
CA ILE A 134 -25.19 6.31 -10.28
C ILE A 134 -24.19 7.46 -10.16
N LYS A 135 -24.52 8.44 -9.32
CA LYS A 135 -23.59 9.54 -9.02
C LYS A 135 -22.29 8.99 -8.43
N GLU A 136 -21.16 9.38 -9.02
CA GLU A 136 -19.82 8.88 -8.68
C GLU A 136 -19.50 8.96 -7.17
N HIS A 137 -19.95 10.00 -6.46
CA HIS A 137 -19.72 10.11 -5.01
C HIS A 137 -20.37 8.99 -4.18
N VAL A 138 -21.46 8.39 -4.66
CA VAL A 138 -22.10 7.24 -4.01
C VAL A 138 -21.23 5.99 -4.20
N ILE A 139 -20.69 5.80 -5.40
CA ILE A 139 -19.79 4.69 -5.74
C ILE A 139 -18.52 4.78 -4.93
N LYS A 140 -17.87 5.95 -4.92
CA LYS A 140 -16.70 6.23 -4.09
C LYS A 140 -16.95 5.88 -2.63
N LYS A 141 -18.16 6.12 -2.10
CA LYS A 141 -18.48 5.77 -0.71
C LYS A 141 -18.51 4.26 -0.46
N VAL A 142 -19.03 3.46 -1.40
CA VAL A 142 -19.01 1.99 -1.29
C VAL A 142 -17.58 1.47 -1.44
N TYR A 143 -16.83 2.00 -2.41
CA TYR A 143 -15.44 1.60 -2.67
C TYR A 143 -14.52 1.92 -1.49
N GLU A 144 -14.71 3.08 -0.86
CA GLU A 144 -14.03 3.46 0.37
C GLU A 144 -14.26 2.41 1.48
N ARG A 145 -15.51 1.94 1.65
CA ARG A 145 -15.83 0.90 2.64
C ARG A 145 -15.26 -0.46 2.30
N CYS A 146 -15.29 -0.88 1.03
CA CYS A 146 -14.61 -2.12 0.61
C CYS A 146 -13.11 -2.05 0.90
N SER A 147 -12.50 -0.89 0.66
CA SER A 147 -11.08 -0.67 0.95
C SER A 147 -10.79 -0.70 2.46
N GLN A 148 -11.67 -0.15 3.30
CA GLN A 148 -11.56 -0.25 4.76
C GLN A 148 -11.66 -1.70 5.25
N VAL A 149 -12.54 -2.50 4.64
CA VAL A 149 -12.67 -3.94 4.94
C VAL A 149 -11.40 -4.69 4.51
N ALA A 150 -10.89 -4.40 3.31
CA ALA A 150 -9.64 -4.99 2.82
C ALA A 150 -8.46 -4.63 3.74
N GLU A 151 -8.34 -3.37 4.14
CA GLU A 151 -7.33 -2.90 5.10
C GLU A 151 -7.47 -3.59 6.46
N PHE A 152 -8.68 -3.68 7.02
CA PHE A 152 -8.95 -4.38 8.26
C PHE A 152 -8.48 -5.85 8.16
N TYR A 153 -8.85 -6.54 7.10
CA TYR A 153 -8.55 -7.96 6.92
C TYR A 153 -7.05 -8.20 6.75
N VAL A 154 -6.37 -7.43 5.88
CA VAL A 154 -4.92 -7.52 5.66
C VAL A 154 -4.13 -7.31 6.96
N ASN A 155 -4.56 -6.36 7.80
CA ASN A 155 -3.89 -6.09 9.07
C ASN A 155 -4.19 -7.14 10.15
N SER A 156 -5.37 -7.75 10.12
CA SER A 156 -5.81 -8.73 11.13
C SER A 156 -5.35 -10.16 10.84
N HIS A 157 -5.00 -10.45 9.59
CA HIS A 157 -4.55 -11.78 9.12
C HIS A 157 -3.18 -11.73 8.43
N PRO A 158 -2.12 -11.23 9.08
CA PRO A 158 -0.79 -11.11 8.45
C PRO A 158 -0.19 -12.45 7.99
N GLU A 159 -0.67 -13.58 8.52
CA GLU A 159 -0.29 -14.93 8.10
C GLU A 159 -0.73 -15.29 6.68
N ASP A 160 -1.87 -14.74 6.20
CA ASP A 160 -2.40 -15.01 4.86
C ASP A 160 -1.55 -14.36 3.75
N PHE A 161 -0.70 -13.41 4.12
CA PHE A 161 0.13 -12.60 3.21
C PHE A 161 1.61 -12.92 3.31
N LYS A 162 2.00 -13.99 4.02
CA LYS A 162 3.39 -14.48 4.01
C LYS A 162 3.80 -14.96 2.62
N LEU A 163 5.08 -14.76 2.34
CA LEU A 163 5.74 -15.14 1.10
C LEU A 163 6.86 -16.15 1.37
N GLY A 164 7.18 -16.96 0.37
CA GLY A 164 8.26 -17.93 0.38
C GLY A 164 7.92 -19.22 1.14
N GLY A 165 8.94 -19.81 1.72
CA GLY A 165 8.92 -21.11 2.38
C GLY A 165 10.13 -21.95 1.96
N PRO A 166 10.30 -23.14 2.54
CA PRO A 166 11.39 -24.05 2.20
C PRO A 166 11.49 -24.29 0.69
N GLY A 167 12.62 -23.90 0.09
CA GLY A 167 12.89 -24.07 -1.34
C GLY A 167 12.27 -23.02 -2.26
N CYS A 168 11.51 -22.05 -1.75
CA CYS A 168 10.95 -20.97 -2.55
C CYS A 168 11.97 -19.84 -2.76
N VAL A 169 11.93 -19.22 -3.94
CA VAL A 169 12.73 -18.04 -4.27
C VAL A 169 11.90 -16.78 -4.07
N VAL A 170 12.42 -15.87 -3.26
CA VAL A 170 11.83 -14.57 -2.94
C VAL A 170 12.78 -13.47 -3.38
N LEU A 171 12.29 -12.53 -4.19
CA LEU A 171 13.02 -11.35 -4.61
C LEU A 171 12.75 -10.23 -3.62
N VAL A 172 13.79 -9.50 -3.23
CA VAL A 172 13.70 -8.33 -2.35
C VAL A 172 14.39 -7.15 -3.04
N ASP A 173 13.68 -6.04 -3.13
CA ASP A 173 14.23 -4.80 -3.68
C ASP A 173 13.56 -3.55 -3.06
N GLU A 174 14.05 -2.37 -3.41
CA GLU A 174 13.45 -1.09 -3.04
C GLU A 174 13.07 -0.23 -4.25
N PHE A 175 11.97 0.51 -4.14
CA PHE A 175 11.59 1.54 -5.11
C PHE A 175 11.76 2.94 -4.50
N PRO A 176 12.26 3.94 -5.26
CA PRO A 176 12.68 3.89 -6.68
C PRO A 176 14.17 3.58 -6.89
N SER A 177 14.92 3.26 -5.84
CA SER A 177 16.40 3.24 -5.88
C SER A 177 17.00 1.87 -6.22
N GLY A 178 16.19 0.82 -6.33
CA GLY A 178 16.59 -0.55 -6.62
C GLY A 178 16.77 -0.90 -8.10
N TYR A 179 16.76 -2.21 -8.39
CA TYR A 179 16.95 -2.84 -9.70
C TYR A 179 15.65 -3.35 -10.34
N MET A 180 14.51 -2.78 -9.96
CA MET A 180 13.22 -3.17 -10.56
C MET A 180 13.16 -2.86 -12.07
N THR A 181 14.06 -2.03 -12.61
CA THR A 181 14.17 -1.68 -14.04
C THR A 181 15.61 -1.73 -14.54
N ASP A 182 15.81 -2.11 -15.82
CA ASP A 182 17.13 -2.11 -16.49
C ASP A 182 17.72 -0.71 -16.64
N THR A 183 16.85 0.28 -16.78
CA THR A 183 17.22 1.68 -16.77
C THR A 183 17.26 2.15 -15.33
N THR A 184 18.41 2.65 -14.86
CA THR A 184 18.41 3.50 -13.67
C THR A 184 17.44 4.64 -13.96
N PRO A 185 16.29 4.75 -13.25
CA PRO A 185 15.33 5.80 -13.52
C PRO A 185 16.08 7.11 -13.43
N ASP A 186 16.02 7.90 -14.51
CA ASP A 186 16.84 9.08 -14.68
C ASP A 186 16.68 9.96 -13.44
N VAL A 187 17.71 10.00 -12.59
CA VAL A 187 17.62 10.53 -11.23
C VAL A 187 17.20 12.00 -11.24
N ILE A 188 17.36 12.66 -12.39
CA ILE A 188 17.00 14.05 -12.65
C ILE A 188 15.47 14.24 -12.85
N THR A 189 14.76 13.30 -13.48
CA THR A 189 13.30 13.39 -13.66
C THR A 189 12.55 12.94 -12.41
N THR A 190 13.08 11.95 -11.66
CA THR A 190 12.53 11.52 -10.38
C THR A 190 12.80 12.50 -9.24
N ARG A 191 13.96 13.18 -9.19
CA ARG A 191 14.21 14.25 -8.20
C ARG A 191 13.39 15.52 -8.42
N LYS A 192 12.97 15.82 -9.65
CA LYS A 192 12.01 16.90 -9.91
C LYS A 192 10.59 16.57 -9.41
N ARG A 193 10.28 15.28 -9.24
CA ARG A 193 9.06 14.82 -8.58
C ARG A 193 9.30 14.74 -7.06
N ASN A 194 9.08 15.87 -6.38
CA ASN A 194 8.65 15.91 -4.98
C ASN A 194 9.67 15.44 -3.89
N ASN A 195 10.04 16.33 -2.97
CA ASN A 195 10.80 16.02 -1.73
C ASN A 195 10.14 14.97 -0.80
N ASN A 196 8.96 14.45 -1.15
CA ASN A 196 8.23 13.41 -0.43
C ASN A 196 8.28 12.04 -1.11
N SER A 197 9.27 11.74 -1.96
CA SER A 197 9.41 10.36 -2.44
C SER A 197 9.65 9.42 -1.26
N GLN A 198 8.77 8.41 -1.14
CA GLN A 198 8.78 7.48 -0.01
C GLN A 198 9.51 6.21 -0.43
N PRO A 199 10.55 5.76 0.29
CA PRO A 199 11.16 4.46 0.00
C PRO A 199 10.13 3.34 0.24
N ILE A 200 9.93 2.49 -0.76
CA ILE A 200 9.03 1.34 -0.69
C ILE A 200 9.89 0.08 -0.74
N LEU A 201 9.76 -0.77 0.27
CA LEU A 201 10.28 -2.14 0.26
C LEU A 201 9.34 -3.01 -0.56
N CYS A 202 9.89 -3.74 -1.52
CA CYS A 202 9.18 -4.66 -2.40
C CYS A 202 9.70 -6.09 -2.16
N ILE A 203 8.80 -7.02 -1.92
CA ILE A 203 9.11 -8.46 -1.74
C ILE A 203 8.21 -9.23 -2.70
N ALA A 204 8.74 -10.14 -3.51
CA ALA A 204 7.98 -10.89 -4.50
C ALA A 204 8.36 -12.38 -4.54
N GLU A 205 7.39 -13.27 -4.69
CA GLU A 205 7.66 -14.68 -5.00
C GLU A 205 7.90 -14.88 -6.50
N ALA A 206 9.00 -15.56 -6.85
CA ALA A 206 9.39 -15.77 -8.25
C ALA A 206 8.75 -17.02 -8.90
N ASN A 207 7.88 -17.73 -8.18
CA ASN A 207 7.37 -19.05 -8.58
C ASN A 207 6.11 -19.01 -9.47
N HIS A 208 5.43 -17.87 -9.60
CA HIS A 208 4.22 -17.73 -10.41
C HIS A 208 4.18 -16.36 -11.11
N LEU A 209 3.46 -16.29 -12.24
CA LEU A 209 3.15 -15.05 -12.95
C LEU A 209 1.62 -14.91 -13.06
N PRO A 210 1.03 -13.77 -12.64
CA PRO A 210 1.66 -12.65 -11.95
C PRO A 210 2.22 -13.07 -10.56
N PRO A 211 3.31 -12.45 -10.09
CA PRO A 211 3.92 -12.81 -8.82
C PRO A 211 3.03 -12.39 -7.64
N ARG A 212 3.13 -13.14 -6.54
CA ARG A 212 2.63 -12.65 -5.25
C ARG A 212 3.63 -11.68 -4.65
N MET A 213 3.17 -10.50 -4.28
CA MET A 213 3.99 -9.41 -3.79
C MET A 213 3.54 -8.94 -2.40
N TRP A 214 4.50 -8.39 -1.66
CA TRP A 214 4.30 -7.60 -0.46
C TRP A 214 5.02 -6.25 -0.63
N LEU A 215 4.34 -5.18 -0.25
CA LEU A 215 4.83 -3.81 -0.38
C LEU A 215 4.76 -3.12 0.98
N HIS A 216 5.81 -2.38 1.35
CA HIS A 216 5.85 -1.65 2.61
C HIS A 216 6.52 -0.29 2.45
N ILE A 217 5.81 0.77 2.85
CA ILE A 217 6.35 2.12 2.88
C ILE A 217 7.25 2.26 4.12
N ILE A 218 8.54 2.43 3.92
CA ILE A 218 9.51 2.59 5.01
C ILE A 218 9.33 3.97 5.65
N LYS A 219 9.03 3.98 6.94
CA LYS A 219 8.87 5.19 7.74
C LYS A 219 10.23 5.62 8.25
N ALA A 220 10.96 6.39 7.46
CA ALA A 220 12.18 7.03 7.95
C ALA A 220 11.87 7.77 9.27
N LEU A 221 12.48 7.34 10.37
CA LEU A 221 12.39 8.03 11.65
C LEU A 221 12.79 9.49 11.42
N PRO A 222 11.99 10.48 11.86
CA PRO A 222 12.45 11.86 11.84
C PRO A 222 13.75 11.92 12.65
N GLU A 223 14.82 12.44 12.05
CA GLU A 223 16.08 12.64 12.77
C GLU A 223 15.78 13.37 14.08
N LEU A 224 16.24 12.81 15.20
CA LEU A 224 16.19 13.51 16.48
C LEU A 224 16.84 14.88 16.27
N PRO A 225 16.20 15.98 16.70
CA PRO A 225 16.75 17.31 16.50
C PRO A 225 18.16 17.34 17.08
N LYS A 226 19.15 17.56 16.20
CA LYS A 226 20.56 17.66 16.59
C LYS A 226 20.64 18.63 17.77
N MET A 227 20.98 18.14 18.96
CA MET A 227 21.22 19.00 20.11
C MET A 227 22.23 20.05 19.65
N LYS A 228 21.85 21.33 19.71
CA LYS A 228 22.77 22.42 19.41
C LYS A 228 23.94 22.27 20.37
N THR A 229 25.08 21.82 19.86
CA THR A 229 26.35 21.89 20.57
C THR A 229 26.53 23.36 20.94
N ILE A 230 26.35 23.70 22.21
CA ILE A 230 26.66 25.02 22.72
C ILE A 230 28.17 25.15 22.57
N ASN A 231 28.60 25.93 21.57
CA ASN A 231 29.99 26.30 21.37
C ASN A 231 30.43 27.15 22.58
N ASN A 232 31.01 26.52 23.60
CA ASN A 232 31.64 27.18 24.74
C ASN A 232 32.99 27.86 24.39
N ASN A 233 33.31 28.04 23.11
CA ASN A 233 34.56 28.67 22.69
C ASN A 233 34.55 30.21 22.75
N ASN A 234 33.44 30.84 23.15
CA ASN A 234 33.36 32.30 23.32
C ASN A 234 33.48 32.78 24.78
N ILE A 235 33.69 31.90 25.76
CA ILE A 235 33.85 32.31 27.17
C ILE A 235 35.33 32.39 27.59
N ILE A 236 36.25 31.71 26.89
CA ILE A 236 37.68 31.74 27.27
C ILE A 236 38.45 32.90 26.60
N ASN A 237 38.00 33.39 25.43
CA ASN A 237 38.73 34.45 24.70
C ASN A 237 38.45 35.89 25.16
N ASN A 238 37.54 36.11 26.11
CA ASN A 238 37.25 37.46 26.65
C ASN A 238 37.96 37.78 27.97
N ASN A 239 38.80 36.89 28.51
CA ASN A 239 39.55 37.13 29.75
C ASN A 239 41.07 37.25 29.58
N ILE A 240 41.59 37.33 28.35
CA ILE A 240 43.05 37.43 28.10
C ILE A 240 43.51 38.84 27.67
N ASN A 241 42.60 39.77 27.37
CA ASN A 241 42.98 41.11 26.87
C ASN A 241 43.17 42.19 27.95
N ASN A 242 43.30 41.83 29.23
CA ASN A 242 43.45 42.82 30.32
C ASN A 242 44.58 42.49 31.32
N ILE A 243 45.75 42.05 30.86
CA ILE A 243 47.02 42.32 31.57
C ILE A 243 48.13 42.48 30.52
N SER A 244 48.47 43.73 30.20
CA SER A 244 49.80 44.12 29.73
C SER A 244 50.23 45.30 30.57
N SER A 245 51.31 45.14 31.34
CA SER A 245 52.30 46.15 31.75
C SER A 245 52.94 45.74 33.08
N ASN A 246 54.12 45.12 33.05
CA ASN A 246 55.34 45.65 33.69
C ASN A 246 56.47 44.61 33.78
N ASN A 247 57.52 44.90 33.03
CA ASN A 247 58.94 44.95 33.41
C ASN A 247 59.66 43.74 34.06
N ASN A 248 60.66 43.31 33.28
CA ASN A 248 62.10 43.22 33.59
C ASN A 248 62.69 42.01 34.35
N ASN A 249 63.67 41.42 33.64
CA ASN A 249 64.95 40.83 34.08
C ASN A 249 64.95 39.59 34.99
N SER A 250 65.41 38.46 34.46
CA SER A 250 66.79 37.96 34.63
C SER A 250 66.93 36.52 34.10
N ILE A 251 67.89 36.28 33.18
CA ILE A 251 69.14 35.51 33.33
C ILE A 251 68.96 34.04 33.80
N ILE A 252 69.67 33.15 33.07
CA ILE A 252 70.31 31.88 33.47
C ILE A 252 69.75 30.61 32.80
N ASN A 253 70.47 30.25 31.72
CA ASN A 253 71.12 28.98 31.44
C ASN A 253 70.33 27.66 31.31
N ASN A 254 70.62 27.07 30.15
CA ASN A 254 71.29 25.78 29.97
C ASN A 254 70.44 24.57 29.57
N ASN A 255 70.88 24.06 28.41
CA ASN A 255 71.17 22.66 28.14
C ASN A 255 69.94 21.76 27.90
N ASN A 256 69.90 20.92 26.87
CA ASN A 256 70.89 20.61 25.85
C ASN A 256 70.20 19.71 24.80
N THR A 257 70.61 19.88 23.55
CA THR A 257 70.92 18.84 22.54
C THR A 257 69.88 17.75 22.26
N ASN A 258 69.31 17.72 21.04
CA ASN A 258 69.90 17.11 19.82
C ASN A 258 69.59 15.60 19.77
N ASN A 259 69.35 14.96 18.63
CA ASN A 259 69.46 15.38 17.25
C ASN A 259 68.82 14.30 16.36
N ASN A 260 68.29 14.75 15.23
CA ASN A 260 68.60 14.28 13.87
C ASN A 260 68.50 12.79 13.54
N ASN A 261 67.79 12.45 12.45
CA ASN A 261 68.18 12.65 11.04
C ASN A 261 67.18 11.85 10.18
N ASN A 262 66.51 12.49 9.22
CA ASN A 262 66.87 12.51 7.79
C ASN A 262 66.96 11.13 7.14
N ASN A 263 66.08 10.89 6.15
CA ASN A 263 66.53 10.92 4.77
C ASN A 263 65.36 11.02 3.78
N ASN A 264 65.54 11.94 2.84
CA ASN A 264 64.79 12.11 1.60
C ASN A 264 65.00 10.92 0.66
N THR A 265 63.97 10.55 -0.10
CA THR A 265 64.16 10.06 -1.46
C THR A 265 62.99 10.52 -2.33
N ILE A 266 63.33 11.30 -3.35
CA ILE A 266 62.48 11.77 -4.44
C ILE A 266 62.43 10.65 -5.48
N ILE A 267 61.23 10.16 -5.81
CA ILE A 267 60.96 9.47 -7.08
C ILE A 267 59.63 9.98 -7.63
N ASN A 268 59.73 10.75 -8.72
CA ASN A 268 58.63 11.03 -9.63
C ASN A 268 58.22 9.75 -10.33
N ASN A 269 56.92 9.45 -10.37
CA ASN A 269 56.32 8.68 -11.45
C ASN A 269 54.88 9.15 -11.68
N ASN A 270 54.69 9.81 -12.82
CA ASN A 270 53.40 10.02 -13.45
C ASN A 270 52.81 8.66 -13.84
N ASN A 271 51.60 8.37 -13.39
CA ASN A 271 50.66 7.53 -14.12
C ASN A 271 49.23 7.94 -13.76
N ASN A 272 48.61 8.65 -14.69
CA ASN A 272 47.16 8.82 -14.74
C ASN A 272 46.51 7.46 -14.98
N ASN A 273 45.67 7.01 -14.05
CA ASN A 273 44.53 6.15 -14.37
C ASN A 273 43.45 6.30 -13.29
N ILE A 274 42.45 7.09 -13.68
CA ILE A 274 41.03 7.05 -13.34
C ILE A 274 40.67 5.91 -12.37
N ASN A 275 40.34 6.25 -11.12
CA ASN A 275 39.52 5.40 -10.26
C ASN A 275 38.82 6.18 -9.14
N ASN A 276 37.54 5.86 -9.01
CA ASN A 276 36.64 6.08 -7.89
C ASN A 276 36.15 7.53 -7.66
N ASN A 277 35.03 7.82 -8.33
CA ASN A 277 34.05 8.78 -7.85
C ASN A 277 33.71 8.47 -6.39
N ASN A 278 34.22 9.32 -5.49
CA ASN A 278 33.72 9.47 -4.13
C ASN A 278 32.25 9.90 -4.22
N ILE A 279 31.36 8.90 -4.21
CA ILE A 279 29.98 9.10 -3.82
C ILE A 279 30.05 9.37 -2.31
N ASP A 280 29.85 10.64 -1.96
CA ASP A 280 29.68 11.10 -0.59
C ASP A 280 28.73 10.12 0.12
N PRO A 281 29.12 9.44 1.22
CA PRO A 281 28.25 8.52 1.93
C PRO A 281 27.09 9.34 2.49
N GLN A 282 26.04 9.45 1.67
CA GLN A 282 24.80 10.12 2.01
C GLN A 282 24.38 9.60 3.38
N GLN A 283 24.12 10.53 4.29
CA GLN A 283 23.61 10.28 5.63
C GLN A 283 22.38 9.37 5.52
N GLN A 284 22.60 8.06 5.58
CA GLN A 284 21.54 7.07 5.64
C GLN A 284 20.78 7.38 6.92
N LYS A 285 19.48 7.66 6.79
CA LYS A 285 18.66 7.96 7.96
C LYS A 285 18.71 6.71 8.86
N PRO A 286 19.15 6.84 10.12
CA PRO A 286 19.21 5.71 11.04
C PRO A 286 17.82 5.08 11.14
N GLY A 287 17.72 3.76 10.96
CA GLY A 287 16.47 3.00 11.07
C GLY A 287 15.88 2.45 9.77
N ILE A 288 16.30 2.91 8.59
CA ILE A 288 15.73 2.45 7.31
C ILE A 288 16.05 0.97 7.04
N ILE A 289 17.30 0.57 7.26
CA ILE A 289 17.76 -0.81 7.06
C ILE A 289 17.11 -1.72 8.10
N GLU A 290 17.06 -1.28 9.35
CA GLU A 290 16.46 -2.03 10.46
C GLU A 290 14.95 -2.26 10.24
N GLU A 291 14.23 -1.25 9.75
CA GLU A 291 12.82 -1.39 9.39
C GLU A 291 12.64 -2.37 8.22
N ALA A 292 13.45 -2.27 7.17
CA ALA A 292 13.38 -3.17 6.02
C ALA A 292 13.66 -4.63 6.41
N ILE A 293 14.74 -4.88 7.16
CA ILE A 293 15.07 -6.23 7.68
C ILE A 293 13.93 -6.76 8.54
N LYS A 294 13.38 -5.94 9.44
CA LYS A 294 12.23 -6.35 10.28
C LYS A 294 11.03 -6.76 9.42
N GLN A 295 10.73 -6.02 8.36
CA GLN A 295 9.64 -6.36 7.46
C GLN A 295 9.92 -7.63 6.65
N ILE A 296 11.14 -7.81 6.15
CA ILE A 296 11.55 -9.04 5.44
C ILE A 296 11.39 -10.26 6.36
N VAL A 297 11.91 -10.19 7.59
CA VAL A 297 11.80 -11.29 8.56
C VAL A 297 10.35 -11.58 8.92
N ASN A 298 9.53 -10.55 9.05
CA ASN A 298 8.11 -10.73 9.31
C ASN A 298 7.42 -11.40 8.13
N GLN A 299 7.70 -11.01 6.89
CA GLN A 299 6.89 -11.43 5.74
C GLN A 299 7.40 -12.64 4.98
N VAL A 300 8.69 -12.97 5.09
CA VAL A 300 9.31 -14.10 4.38
C VAL A 300 9.46 -15.30 5.32
N LEU A 301 8.85 -16.42 4.94
CA LEU A 301 8.92 -17.67 5.70
C LEU A 301 10.36 -18.22 5.74
N PRO A 302 10.83 -18.76 6.89
CA PRO A 302 12.14 -19.40 7.00
C PRO A 302 12.37 -20.50 5.96
N GLY A 303 13.64 -20.71 5.57
CA GLY A 303 14.03 -21.69 4.55
C GLY A 303 13.88 -21.21 3.11
N SER A 304 13.45 -19.96 2.90
CA SER A 304 13.42 -19.32 1.59
C SER A 304 14.82 -18.97 1.08
N TYR A 305 14.95 -18.86 -0.24
CA TYR A 305 16.09 -18.25 -0.90
C TYR A 305 15.77 -16.80 -1.25
N ILE A 306 16.47 -15.86 -0.63
CA ILE A 306 16.32 -14.43 -0.90
C ILE A 306 17.31 -14.01 -1.99
N VAL A 307 16.80 -13.36 -3.04
CA VAL A 307 17.61 -12.70 -4.06
C VAL A 307 17.47 -11.20 -3.88
N ALA A 308 18.59 -10.52 -3.66
CA ALA A 308 18.67 -9.07 -3.50
C ALA A 308 19.81 -8.50 -4.35
N ASN A 309 19.76 -7.22 -4.68
CA ASN A 309 20.87 -6.56 -5.39
C ASN A 309 21.79 -5.83 -4.39
N SER A 310 23.05 -5.59 -4.75
CA SER A 310 24.00 -4.90 -3.86
C SER A 310 23.83 -3.37 -3.82
N ARG A 311 22.99 -2.78 -4.68
CA ARG A 311 22.77 -1.32 -4.77
C ARG A 311 21.62 -0.79 -3.92
N ALA A 312 20.69 -1.64 -3.49
CA ALA A 312 19.54 -1.26 -2.69
C ALA A 312 19.99 -0.65 -1.36
N ARG A 313 19.43 0.48 -0.96
CA ARG A 313 19.87 1.17 0.26
C ARG A 313 19.38 0.48 1.52
N CYS A 314 18.13 0.03 1.56
CA CYS A 314 17.52 -0.55 2.76
C CYS A 314 17.59 -2.09 2.83
N CYS A 315 17.79 -2.77 1.70
CA CYS A 315 17.70 -4.23 1.60
C CYS A 315 18.75 -4.81 0.65
N ASN A 316 19.96 -4.27 0.65
CA ASN A 316 21.05 -4.84 -0.16
C ASN A 316 21.45 -6.25 0.30
N TYR A 317 22.08 -6.96 -0.62
CA TYR A 317 22.65 -8.28 -0.40
C TYR A 317 23.46 -8.38 0.90
N GLU A 318 24.38 -7.45 1.15
CA GLU A 318 25.30 -7.49 2.29
C GLU A 318 24.55 -7.42 3.62
N ALA A 319 23.54 -6.55 3.75
CA ALA A 319 22.72 -6.42 4.95
C ALA A 319 21.87 -7.66 5.24
N LEU A 320 21.53 -8.45 4.21
CA LEU A 320 20.67 -9.63 4.35
C LEU A 320 21.46 -10.92 4.66
N GLN A 321 22.78 -10.97 4.42
CA GLN A 321 23.63 -12.16 4.68
C GLN A 321 23.64 -12.63 6.14
N ASP A 322 23.31 -11.74 7.08
CA ASP A 322 23.25 -12.07 8.50
C ASP A 322 21.98 -12.81 8.91
N LEU A 323 20.97 -12.87 8.03
CA LEU A 323 19.72 -13.58 8.27
C LEU A 323 19.88 -15.09 8.02
N LYS A 324 20.42 -15.80 9.00
CA LYS A 324 20.80 -17.23 8.91
C LYS A 324 19.64 -18.19 8.60
N GLN A 325 18.39 -17.76 8.76
CA GLN A 325 17.21 -18.54 8.40
C GLN A 325 16.89 -18.54 6.90
N TYR A 326 17.65 -17.82 6.07
CA TYR A 326 17.49 -17.75 4.62
C TYR A 326 18.80 -18.07 3.91
N GLY A 327 18.70 -18.63 2.69
CA GLY A 327 19.83 -18.62 1.76
C GLY A 327 19.79 -17.32 0.96
N VAL A 328 20.86 -16.53 0.97
CA VAL A 328 20.86 -15.20 0.34
C VAL A 328 21.81 -15.17 -0.86
N PHE A 329 21.32 -14.71 -2.01
CA PHE A 329 22.08 -14.58 -3.26
C PHE A 329 22.00 -13.14 -3.78
N SER A 330 23.09 -12.67 -4.37
CA SER A 330 23.07 -11.39 -5.07
C SER A 330 22.61 -11.57 -6.52
N VAL A 331 21.87 -10.60 -7.06
CA VAL A 331 21.52 -10.57 -8.50
C VAL A 331 22.79 -10.63 -9.35
N GLU A 332 23.84 -9.90 -8.96
CA GLU A 332 25.13 -9.84 -9.64
C GLU A 332 25.85 -11.20 -9.66
N HIS A 333 25.65 -12.03 -8.62
CA HIS A 333 26.16 -13.39 -8.61
C HIS A 333 25.39 -14.26 -9.61
N LEU A 334 24.06 -14.16 -9.63
CA LEU A 334 23.20 -14.94 -10.52
C LEU A 334 23.41 -14.58 -11.99
N GLN A 335 23.70 -13.32 -12.31
CA GLN A 335 24.01 -12.88 -13.68
C GLN A 335 25.21 -13.59 -14.31
N LYS A 336 26.12 -14.15 -13.51
CA LYS A 336 27.27 -14.92 -14.03
C LYS A 336 26.87 -16.21 -14.72
N PHE A 337 25.64 -16.66 -14.50
CA PHE A 337 25.05 -17.85 -15.12
C PHE A 337 24.21 -17.52 -16.36
N ASP A 338 24.02 -16.24 -16.69
CA ASP A 338 23.38 -15.85 -17.94
C ASP A 338 24.28 -16.21 -19.14
N THR A 339 23.65 -16.57 -20.26
CA THR A 339 24.39 -16.69 -21.53
C THR A 339 24.91 -15.30 -21.90
N PRO A 340 26.18 -15.17 -22.35
CA PRO A 340 26.72 -13.89 -22.80
C PRO A 340 25.74 -13.18 -23.75
N ASP A 341 25.60 -11.86 -23.57
CA ASP A 341 24.76 -10.96 -24.39
C ASP A 341 23.22 -11.15 -24.30
N THR A 342 22.71 -12.11 -23.52
CA THR A 342 21.25 -12.35 -23.44
C THR A 342 20.52 -11.56 -22.35
N HIS A 343 21.24 -11.15 -21.29
CA HIS A 343 20.67 -10.49 -20.10
C HIS A 343 19.37 -11.16 -19.59
N GLN A 344 19.29 -12.49 -19.68
CA GLN A 344 18.05 -13.23 -19.46
C GLN A 344 17.52 -13.06 -18.04
N LEU A 345 18.39 -13.05 -17.02
CA LEU A 345 17.97 -12.84 -15.64
C LEU A 345 17.32 -11.46 -15.47
N LEU A 346 17.93 -10.41 -16.01
CA LEU A 346 17.41 -9.05 -15.90
C LEU A 346 16.05 -8.90 -16.58
N ASN A 347 15.88 -9.46 -17.79
CA ASN A 347 14.61 -9.49 -18.49
C ASN A 347 13.50 -10.20 -17.68
N ASN A 348 13.86 -11.31 -17.02
CA ASN A 348 12.94 -12.04 -16.14
C ASN A 348 12.58 -11.21 -14.89
N LEU A 349 13.56 -10.57 -14.26
CA LEU A 349 13.33 -9.70 -13.10
C LEU A 349 12.43 -8.51 -13.47
N ALA A 350 12.67 -7.86 -14.61
CA ALA A 350 11.83 -6.77 -15.10
C ALA A 350 10.38 -7.23 -15.32
N THR A 351 10.19 -8.43 -15.87
CA THR A 351 8.85 -9.03 -16.06
C THR A 351 8.16 -9.30 -14.72
N ILE A 352 8.87 -9.85 -13.74
CA ILE A 352 8.33 -10.10 -12.39
C ILE A 352 7.97 -8.77 -11.71
N TRP A 353 8.84 -7.76 -11.79
CA TRP A 353 8.63 -6.49 -11.13
C TRP A 353 7.59 -5.58 -11.79
N GLN A 354 7.15 -5.88 -13.02
CA GLN A 354 6.24 -5.02 -13.80
C GLN A 354 4.97 -4.66 -13.02
N THR A 355 4.33 -5.62 -12.34
CA THR A 355 3.14 -5.36 -11.52
C THR A 355 3.46 -4.47 -10.32
N GLY A 356 4.56 -4.74 -9.61
CA GLY A 356 4.99 -3.95 -8.45
C GLY A 356 5.37 -2.52 -8.80
N LEU A 357 5.99 -2.31 -9.96
CA LEU A 357 6.37 -1.00 -10.46
C LEU A 357 5.16 -0.09 -10.63
N GLY A 358 4.11 -0.55 -11.31
CA GLY A 358 2.89 0.24 -11.50
C GLY A 358 2.26 0.67 -10.18
N ILE A 359 2.25 -0.23 -9.18
CA ILE A 359 1.70 0.08 -7.85
C ILE A 359 2.61 1.07 -7.11
N CYS A 360 3.93 0.90 -7.20
CA CYS A 360 4.89 1.81 -6.58
C CYS A 360 4.79 3.22 -7.16
N GLU A 361 4.61 3.35 -8.48
CA GLU A 361 4.38 4.63 -9.15
C GLU A 361 3.09 5.30 -8.66
N GLU A 362 1.98 4.54 -8.59
CA GLU A 362 0.72 5.04 -8.04
C GLU A 362 0.88 5.52 -6.59
N ILE A 363 1.62 4.78 -5.78
CA ILE A 363 1.95 5.17 -4.40
C ILE A 363 2.70 6.51 -4.37
N GLN A 364 3.71 6.71 -5.21
CA GLN A 364 4.48 7.97 -5.23
C GLN A 364 3.64 9.18 -5.65
N GLU A 365 2.61 8.98 -6.45
CA GLU A 365 1.69 10.03 -6.92
C GLU A 365 0.56 10.31 -5.91
N SER A 366 0.42 9.46 -4.89
CA SER A 366 -0.66 9.51 -3.91
C SER A 366 -0.28 10.20 -2.59
N THR A 367 -1.29 10.56 -1.79
CA THR A 367 -1.07 10.98 -0.39
C THR A 367 -0.70 9.79 0.49
N ARG A 368 -0.05 10.00 1.64
CA ARG A 368 0.29 8.90 2.58
C ARG A 368 -0.90 8.02 2.98
N GLY A 369 -2.08 8.62 3.16
CA GLY A 369 -3.30 7.87 3.49
C GLY A 369 -3.75 7.00 2.32
N ALA A 370 -3.78 7.57 1.11
CA ALA A 370 -4.13 6.85 -0.11
C ALA A 370 -3.11 5.74 -0.44
N ALA A 371 -1.82 5.98 -0.23
CA ALA A 371 -0.75 5.02 -0.44
C ALA A 371 -0.96 3.72 0.36
N LYS A 372 -1.35 3.84 1.65
CA LYS A 372 -1.67 2.67 2.48
C LYS A 372 -2.85 1.89 1.90
N GLN A 373 -3.89 2.60 1.48
CA GLN A 373 -5.09 2.01 0.90
C GLN A 373 -4.79 1.29 -0.43
N ILE A 374 -3.93 1.87 -1.29
CA ILE A 374 -3.46 1.25 -2.54
C ILE A 374 -2.79 -0.10 -2.23
N ILE A 375 -1.86 -0.12 -1.27
CA ILE A 375 -1.17 -1.34 -0.84
C ILE A 375 -2.17 -2.39 -0.36
N THR A 376 -3.06 -2.05 0.58
CA THR A 376 -3.99 -3.04 1.15
C THR A 376 -5.00 -3.54 0.11
N ASN A 377 -5.46 -2.67 -0.79
CA ASN A 377 -6.35 -3.08 -1.89
C ASN A 377 -5.65 -4.04 -2.84
N HIS A 378 -4.40 -3.76 -3.21
CA HIS A 378 -3.60 -4.65 -4.04
C HIS A 378 -3.39 -6.01 -3.38
N LEU A 379 -2.92 -6.04 -2.13
CA LEU A 379 -2.69 -7.27 -1.37
C LEU A 379 -3.95 -8.13 -1.29
N TRP A 380 -5.09 -7.49 -0.97
CA TRP A 380 -6.37 -8.17 -0.90
C TRP A 380 -6.78 -8.77 -2.25
N ARG A 381 -6.67 -8.02 -3.34
CA ARG A 381 -7.06 -8.49 -4.68
C ARG A 381 -6.16 -9.60 -5.19
N GLN A 382 -4.86 -9.49 -4.96
CA GLN A 382 -3.92 -10.55 -5.30
C GLN A 382 -4.29 -11.88 -4.63
N ARG A 383 -4.71 -11.84 -3.35
CA ARG A 383 -5.04 -13.04 -2.58
C ARG A 383 -6.45 -13.57 -2.85
N TYR A 384 -7.44 -12.69 -2.88
CA TYR A 384 -8.87 -13.06 -2.87
C TYR A 384 -9.61 -12.64 -4.14
N GLY A 385 -9.06 -11.73 -4.92
CA GLY A 385 -9.67 -11.15 -6.12
C GLY A 385 -9.21 -11.76 -7.44
N SER A 386 -8.20 -12.63 -7.44
CA SER A 386 -7.62 -13.23 -8.66
C SER A 386 -8.57 -14.15 -9.41
N ILE A 387 -9.56 -14.73 -8.72
CA ILE A 387 -10.59 -15.58 -9.29
C ILE A 387 -11.94 -14.83 -9.18
N PRO A 388 -12.49 -14.32 -10.29
CA PRO A 388 -13.71 -13.50 -10.26
C PRO A 388 -14.89 -14.14 -9.52
N SER A 389 -15.09 -15.45 -9.69
CA SER A 389 -16.24 -16.20 -9.13
C SER A 389 -16.24 -16.38 -7.61
N VAL A 390 -15.11 -16.12 -6.95
CA VAL A 390 -15.01 -16.18 -5.49
C VAL A 390 -14.69 -14.83 -4.86
N ALA A 391 -14.23 -13.85 -5.64
CA ALA A 391 -13.84 -12.53 -5.15
C ALA A 391 -14.97 -11.83 -4.39
N PHE A 392 -16.18 -11.83 -4.96
CA PHE A 392 -17.35 -11.23 -4.34
C PHE A 392 -17.71 -11.92 -3.01
N GLN A 393 -17.75 -13.25 -3.01
CA GLN A 393 -18.00 -14.07 -1.83
C GLN A 393 -16.97 -13.82 -0.72
N ASN A 394 -15.68 -13.73 -1.07
CA ASN A 394 -14.61 -13.39 -0.12
C ASN A 394 -14.85 -12.01 0.48
N MET A 395 -15.18 -11.00 -0.33
CA MET A 395 -15.46 -9.65 0.17
C MET A 395 -16.66 -9.64 1.13
N LEU A 396 -17.74 -10.37 0.82
CA LEU A 396 -18.87 -10.46 1.73
C LEU A 396 -18.50 -11.11 3.07
N ASN A 397 -17.71 -12.18 3.07
CA ASN A 397 -17.23 -12.81 4.29
C ASN A 397 -16.39 -11.84 5.15
N HIS A 398 -15.49 -11.10 4.50
CA HIS A 398 -14.67 -10.11 5.21
C HIS A 398 -15.50 -8.92 5.71
N ILE A 399 -16.57 -8.52 5.00
CA ILE A 399 -17.53 -7.53 5.50
C ILE A 399 -18.18 -8.04 6.79
N VAL A 400 -18.65 -9.29 6.82
CA VAL A 400 -19.29 -9.89 8.01
C VAL A 400 -18.33 -9.89 9.19
N GLU A 401 -17.06 -10.20 8.95
CA GLU A 401 -16.06 -10.19 10.00
C GLU A 401 -15.78 -8.77 10.52
N CYS A 402 -15.55 -7.82 9.62
CA CYS A 402 -15.24 -6.42 9.96
C CYS A 402 -16.42 -5.71 10.65
N TYR A 403 -17.67 -6.04 10.30
CA TYR A 403 -18.89 -5.42 10.82
C TYR A 403 -19.67 -6.37 11.73
N ARG A 404 -18.97 -7.28 12.43
CA ARG A 404 -19.60 -8.29 13.28
C ARG A 404 -20.53 -7.63 14.31
N PHE A 405 -21.79 -8.05 14.29
CA PHE A 405 -22.77 -7.60 15.27
C PHE A 405 -22.44 -8.22 16.63
N THR A 406 -21.98 -7.38 17.54
CA THR A 406 -21.94 -7.68 18.98
C THR A 406 -23.28 -7.42 19.64
#